data_AF-A0A9X0HHK4-F1
#
_entry.id   AF-A0A9X0HHK4-F1
#
_cell.length_a   1.000
_cell.length_b   1.000
_cell.length_c   1.000
_cell.angle_alpha   90.00
_cell.angle_beta   90.00
_cell.angle_gamma   90.00
#
_symmetry.space_group_name_H-M   'P 1'
#
loop_
_entity.id
_entity.type
_entity.pdbx_description
1 polymer ?
#
loop_
_entity_poly.entity_id
_entity_poly.type
_entity_poly.pdbx_seq_one_letter_code
_entity_poly.pdbx_strand_id
1 'polypeptide(L)'
;MFVALSSAALAQNSPTAKPALITSDSVQKPVAGPGITFNVEANPVNNTLRLRTNAKGPMQLEVNDASGHPVLTKALSANGSAISVPLGNLPGGSYVVRCMVADKTFMRRVTLGQ
;
A
#
# COMPACT_ATOMS: atom_id res chain seq x y z
N MET A 1 42.54 -77.31 -15.32
CA MET A 1 41.17 -77.41 -14.78
C MET A 1 41.06 -76.47 -13.58
N PHE A 2 40.31 -75.38 -13.76
CA PHE A 2 39.68 -74.46 -12.78
C PHE A 2 40.39 -74.02 -11.46
N VAL A 3 40.91 -72.76 -11.49
CA VAL A 3 40.71 -71.56 -10.62
C VAL A 3 40.34 -71.70 -9.12
N ALA A 4 41.05 -70.93 -8.25
CA ALA A 4 40.49 -70.11 -7.15
C ALA A 4 41.55 -69.10 -6.61
N LEU A 5 41.44 -67.79 -6.88
CA LEU A 5 40.74 -66.72 -6.12
C LEU A 5 41.53 -66.27 -4.87
N SER A 6 42.23 -65.14 -4.86
CA SER A 6 41.84 -63.71 -4.98
C SER A 6 41.78 -63.00 -3.62
N SER A 7 42.40 -61.82 -3.62
CA SER A 7 42.84 -60.93 -2.54
C SER A 7 41.76 -60.38 -1.61
N ALA A 8 42.18 -60.10 -0.37
CA ALA A 8 41.45 -59.34 0.63
C ALA A 8 41.27 -57.86 0.26
N ALA A 9 40.14 -57.26 0.63
CA ALA A 9 40.00 -55.82 0.83
C ALA A 9 38.92 -55.52 1.89
N LEU A 10 39.29 -54.73 2.90
CA LEU A 10 38.40 -54.16 3.90
C LEU A 10 37.69 -52.91 3.38
N ALA A 11 36.49 -52.69 3.94
CA ALA A 11 35.83 -51.42 4.24
C ALA A 11 35.39 -50.52 3.07
N GLN A 12 34.12 -50.11 3.09
CA GLN A 12 33.71 -48.78 3.57
C GLN A 12 32.19 -48.59 3.40
N ASN A 13 31.47 -48.64 4.53
CA ASN A 13 30.10 -48.14 4.64
C ASN A 13 30.09 -46.65 4.25
N SER A 14 29.51 -46.34 3.09
CA SER A 14 29.20 -44.96 2.73
C SER A 14 27.72 -44.72 3.05
N PRO A 15 27.36 -43.79 3.96
CA PRO A 15 25.97 -43.40 4.11
C PRO A 15 25.54 -42.64 2.85
N THR A 16 24.48 -43.13 2.21
CA THR A 16 23.82 -42.48 1.07
C THR A 16 23.33 -41.10 1.51
N ALA A 17 24.06 -40.05 1.16
CA ALA A 17 23.62 -38.68 1.36
C ALA A 17 22.35 -38.45 0.55
N LYS A 18 21.22 -38.30 1.26
CA LYS A 18 19.93 -37.90 0.73
C LYS A 18 20.12 -36.62 -0.12
N PRO A 19 19.60 -36.55 -1.36
CA PRO A 19 19.64 -35.31 -2.12
C PRO A 19 18.93 -34.21 -1.33
N ALA A 20 19.67 -33.16 -0.96
CA ALA A 20 19.09 -31.97 -0.37
C ALA A 20 18.27 -31.26 -1.46
N LEU A 21 16.96 -31.16 -1.25
CA LEU A 21 16.07 -30.34 -2.06
C LEU A 21 16.51 -28.88 -1.89
N ILE A 22 17.03 -28.26 -2.96
CA ILE A 22 17.26 -26.82 -2.97
C ILE A 22 15.89 -26.15 -3.07
N THR A 23 15.22 -25.95 -1.93
CA THR A 23 14.08 -25.04 -1.86
C THR A 23 14.64 -23.63 -1.92
N SER A 24 14.80 -23.12 -3.14
CA SER A 24 15.03 -21.70 -3.40
C SER A 24 13.78 -20.93 -3.01
N ASP A 25 13.55 -20.73 -1.71
CA ASP A 25 12.51 -19.85 -1.16
C ASP A 25 12.95 -18.41 -1.39
N SER A 26 12.96 -18.00 -2.66
CA SER A 26 13.23 -16.63 -3.06
C SER A 26 11.95 -15.84 -2.84
N VAL A 27 11.58 -15.61 -1.58
CA VAL A 27 10.55 -14.63 -1.23
C VAL A 27 11.16 -13.26 -1.53
N GLN A 28 11.01 -12.84 -2.78
CA GLN A 28 11.37 -11.50 -3.20
C GLN A 28 10.46 -10.52 -2.46
N LYS A 29 10.98 -9.97 -1.35
CA LYS A 29 10.30 -8.91 -0.61
C LYS A 29 9.97 -7.79 -1.60
N PRO A 30 8.71 -7.36 -1.72
CA PRO A 30 8.36 -6.26 -2.62
C PRO A 30 9.22 -5.04 -2.26
N VAL A 31 9.99 -4.54 -3.22
CA VAL A 31 10.66 -3.25 -3.08
C VAL A 31 9.56 -2.20 -3.02
N ALA A 32 9.33 -1.65 -1.83
CA ALA A 32 8.40 -0.56 -1.65
C ALA A 32 8.91 0.64 -2.47
N GLY A 33 8.20 0.98 -3.55
CA GLY A 33 8.41 2.22 -4.28
C GLY A 33 8.20 3.44 -3.37
N PRO A 34 8.50 4.66 -3.84
CA PRO A 34 8.30 5.87 -3.05
C PRO A 34 6.84 5.93 -2.54
N GLY A 35 6.68 6.14 -1.23
CA GLY A 35 5.38 6.16 -0.60
C GLY A 35 4.46 7.23 -1.20
N ILE A 36 3.16 6.95 -1.25
CA ILE A 36 2.18 7.96 -1.61
C ILE A 36 2.03 8.92 -0.41
N THR A 37 2.30 10.19 -0.64
CA THR A 37 2.06 11.28 0.31
C THR A 37 0.66 11.83 0.09
N PHE A 38 -0.07 12.07 1.17
CA PHE A 38 -1.40 12.66 1.12
C PHE A 38 -1.52 13.74 2.18
N ASN A 39 -1.79 14.97 1.75
CA ASN A 39 -2.04 16.10 2.64
C ASN A 39 -3.33 16.80 2.26
N VAL A 40 -4.12 17.15 3.26
CA VAL A 40 -5.40 17.84 3.09
C VAL A 40 -5.49 18.96 4.11
N GLU A 41 -5.83 20.14 3.61
CA GLU A 41 -5.98 21.37 4.38
C GLU A 41 -7.33 22.00 4.01
N ALA A 42 -8.06 22.50 5.00
CA ALA A 42 -9.25 23.29 4.76
C ALA A 42 -8.87 24.76 4.55
N ASN A 43 -9.49 25.40 3.56
CA ASN A 43 -9.37 26.84 3.33
C ASN A 43 -10.64 27.53 3.84
N PRO A 44 -10.56 28.28 4.95
CA PRO A 44 -11.73 28.94 5.55
C PRO A 44 -12.25 30.12 4.72
N VAL A 45 -11.43 30.70 3.83
CA VAL A 45 -11.79 31.91 3.07
C VAL A 45 -12.83 31.62 1.99
N ASN A 46 -12.80 30.43 1.38
CA ASN A 46 -13.64 30.07 0.24
C ASN A 46 -14.36 28.71 0.39
N ASN A 47 -14.33 28.14 1.59
CA ASN A 47 -14.89 26.83 1.90
C ASN A 47 -14.45 25.73 0.90
N THR A 48 -13.15 25.64 0.66
CA THR A 48 -12.55 24.59 -0.20
C THR A 48 -11.58 23.73 0.59
N LEU A 49 -11.44 22.46 0.19
CA LEU A 49 -10.32 21.62 0.59
C LEU A 49 -9.19 21.75 -0.42
N ARG A 50 -7.99 22.01 0.07
CA ARG A 50 -6.77 21.88 -0.70
C ARG A 50 -6.18 20.50 -0.44
N LEU A 51 -6.25 19.67 -1.45
CA LEU A 51 -5.69 18.33 -1.47
C LEU A 51 -4.35 18.33 -2.21
N ARG A 52 -3.33 17.69 -1.66
CA ARG A 52 -2.00 17.55 -2.28
C ARG A 52 -1.52 16.12 -2.13
N THR A 53 -1.25 15.48 -3.27
CA THR A 53 -0.80 14.10 -3.34
C THR A 53 0.18 13.92 -4.49
N ASN A 54 1.16 13.04 -4.33
CA ASN A 54 2.05 12.60 -5.40
C ASN A 54 1.49 11.39 -6.17
N ALA A 55 0.32 10.87 -5.78
CA ALA A 55 -0.37 9.82 -6.51
C ALA A 55 -0.80 10.30 -7.91
N LYS A 56 -0.92 9.33 -8.84
CA LYS A 56 -1.45 9.57 -10.17
C LYS A 56 -2.60 8.62 -10.47
N GLY A 57 -3.60 9.12 -11.18
CA GLY A 57 -4.73 8.34 -11.66
C GLY A 57 -6.06 8.67 -10.98
N PRO A 58 -7.09 7.86 -11.22
CA PRO A 58 -8.42 8.08 -10.67
C PRO A 58 -8.37 8.00 -9.14
N MET A 59 -9.08 8.93 -8.52
CA MET A 59 -9.16 9.08 -7.07
C MET A 59 -10.61 9.29 -6.67
N GLN A 60 -11.02 8.67 -5.58
CA GLN A 60 -12.30 8.95 -4.93
C GLN A 60 -12.07 9.71 -3.64
N LEU A 61 -12.66 10.90 -3.55
CA LEU A 61 -12.67 11.71 -2.34
C LEU A 61 -14.04 11.62 -1.68
N GLU A 62 -14.04 11.33 -0.40
CA GLU A 62 -15.22 11.28 0.44
C GLU A 62 -14.97 12.14 1.68
N VAL A 63 -15.90 13.01 2.02
CA VAL A 63 -15.88 13.80 3.25
C VAL A 63 -17.00 13.29 4.11
N ASN A 64 -16.63 12.82 5.30
CA ASN A 64 -17.55 12.27 6.29
C ASN A 64 -17.71 13.26 7.45
N ASP A 65 -18.91 13.34 8.01
CA ASP A 65 -19.15 14.06 9.25
C ASP A 65 -18.53 13.34 10.47
N ALA A 66 -18.68 13.91 11.65
CA ALA A 66 -18.17 13.33 12.90
C ALA A 66 -18.83 11.99 13.27
N SER A 67 -20.03 11.72 12.74
CA SER A 67 -20.78 10.48 12.93
C SER A 67 -20.40 9.40 11.91
N GLY A 68 -19.57 9.74 10.90
CA GLY A 68 -19.11 8.85 9.86
C GLY A 68 -20.00 8.80 8.61
N HIS A 69 -20.99 9.69 8.48
CA HIS A 69 -21.84 9.76 7.29
C HIS A 69 -21.16 10.54 6.17
N PRO A 70 -21.16 10.03 4.92
CA PRO A 70 -20.63 10.76 3.78
C PRO A 70 -21.52 11.93 3.43
N VAL A 71 -20.98 13.14 3.58
CA VAL A 71 -21.65 14.41 3.26
C VAL A 71 -21.22 14.96 1.90
N LEU A 72 -20.07 14.51 1.38
CA LEU A 72 -19.60 14.85 0.04
C LEU A 72 -18.82 13.68 -0.55
N THR A 73 -19.16 13.27 -1.76
CA THR A 73 -18.38 12.29 -2.52
C THR A 73 -18.03 12.86 -3.88
N LYS A 74 -16.77 12.78 -4.28
CA LYS A 74 -16.29 13.35 -5.54
C LYS A 74 -15.20 12.49 -6.17
N ALA A 75 -15.45 12.08 -7.42
CA ALA A 75 -14.44 11.50 -8.27
C ALA A 75 -13.49 12.59 -8.78
N LEU A 76 -12.19 12.36 -8.65
CA LEU A 76 -11.11 13.26 -9.02
C LEU A 76 -10.04 12.49 -9.79
N SER A 77 -9.13 13.21 -10.43
CA SER A 77 -7.93 12.63 -11.02
C SER A 77 -6.72 13.28 -10.39
N ALA A 78 -5.90 12.47 -9.70
CA ALA A 78 -4.65 12.93 -9.14
C ALA A 78 -3.58 12.99 -10.24
N ASN A 79 -2.86 14.10 -10.32
CA ASN A 79 -1.80 14.31 -11.31
C ASN A 79 -0.47 14.77 -10.67
N GLY A 80 -0.36 14.77 -9.35
CA GLY A 80 0.79 15.28 -8.59
C GLY A 80 0.66 16.74 -8.14
N SER A 81 -0.34 17.48 -8.65
CA SER A 81 -0.57 18.88 -8.28
C SER A 81 -1.58 19.03 -7.14
N ALA A 82 -1.64 20.23 -6.56
CA ALA A 82 -2.70 20.55 -5.60
C ALA A 82 -4.06 20.63 -6.30
N ILE A 83 -5.07 20.00 -5.71
CA ILE A 83 -6.45 19.97 -6.18
C ILE A 83 -7.30 20.76 -5.18
N SER A 84 -8.03 21.74 -5.67
CA SER A 84 -9.02 22.47 -4.86
C SER A 84 -10.40 21.83 -5.04
N VAL A 85 -11.01 21.42 -3.93
CA VAL A 85 -12.32 20.79 -3.92
C VAL A 85 -13.30 21.70 -3.17
N PRO A 86 -14.35 22.23 -3.82
CA PRO A 86 -15.36 23.01 -3.13
C PRO A 86 -16.15 22.12 -2.17
N LEU A 87 -16.31 22.59 -0.94
CA LEU A 87 -17.09 21.94 0.11
C LEU A 87 -18.57 22.35 0.08
N GLY A 88 -18.94 23.31 -0.78
CA GLY A 88 -20.30 23.83 -0.87
C GLY A 88 -20.71 24.55 0.42
N ASN A 89 -21.90 24.24 0.91
CA ASN A 89 -22.49 24.87 2.11
C ASN A 89 -22.32 24.00 3.36
N LEU A 90 -21.26 23.19 3.43
CA LEU A 90 -21.00 22.41 4.64
C LEU A 90 -20.78 23.35 5.83
N PRO A 91 -21.48 23.12 6.95
CA PRO A 91 -21.35 23.95 8.14
C PRO A 91 -19.95 23.84 8.76
N GLY A 92 -19.60 24.83 9.59
CA GLY A 92 -18.40 24.76 10.41
C GLY A 92 -18.45 23.55 11.35
N GLY A 93 -17.36 22.80 11.43
CA GLY A 93 -17.34 21.53 12.15
C GLY A 93 -16.12 20.67 11.89
N SER A 94 -16.08 19.50 12.53
CA SER A 94 -15.04 18.50 12.29
C SER A 94 -15.51 17.47 11.27
N TYR A 95 -14.65 17.20 10.29
CA TYR A 95 -14.91 16.24 9.22
C TYR A 95 -13.72 15.31 9.04
N VAL A 96 -13.99 14.12 8.50
CA VAL A 96 -12.97 13.15 8.11
C VAL A 96 -12.96 13.04 6.61
N VAL A 97 -11.84 13.42 6.00
CA VAL A 97 -11.62 13.29 4.57
C VAL A 97 -10.99 11.94 4.30
N ARG A 98 -11.70 11.08 3.57
CA ARG A 98 -11.23 9.80 3.06
C ARG A 98 -10.90 9.93 1.57
N CYS A 99 -9.75 9.43 1.18
CA CYS A 99 -9.28 9.41 -0.20
C CYS A 99 -8.90 7.98 -0.56
N MET A 100 -9.34 7.50 -1.71
CA MET A 100 -8.93 6.21 -2.27
C MET A 100 -8.22 6.46 -3.60
N VAL A 101 -6.96 6.03 -3.71
CA VAL A 101 -6.14 6.16 -4.92
C VAL A 101 -5.17 4.98 -5.03
N ALA A 102 -5.10 4.35 -6.21
CA ALA A 102 -4.21 3.22 -6.49
C ALA A 102 -4.22 2.15 -5.37
N ASP A 103 -5.43 1.70 -5.00
CA ASP A 103 -5.71 0.70 -3.94
C ASP A 103 -5.30 1.10 -2.51
N LYS A 104 -4.82 2.32 -2.30
CA LYS A 104 -4.53 2.88 -0.98
C LYS A 104 -5.65 3.80 -0.53
N THR A 105 -6.01 3.67 0.75
CA THR A 105 -6.93 4.59 1.42
C THR A 105 -6.16 5.50 2.36
N PHE A 106 -6.41 6.80 2.27
CA PHE A 106 -5.87 7.83 3.15
C PHE A 106 -7.01 8.50 3.89
N MET A 107 -6.81 8.79 5.16
CA MET A 107 -7.79 9.49 5.98
C MET A 107 -7.13 10.66 6.69
N ARG A 108 -7.82 11.80 6.72
CA ARG A 108 -7.36 13.00 7.42
C ARG A 108 -8.53 13.73 8.05
N ARG A 109 -8.41 14.05 9.34
CA ARG A 109 -9.36 14.94 10.02
C ARG A 109 -9.08 16.39 9.61
N VAL A 110 -10.14 17.13 9.32
CA VAL A 110 -10.11 18.56 9.01
C VAL A 110 -11.17 19.28 9.84
N THR A 111 -10.92 20.54 10.16
CA THR A 111 -11.88 21.40 10.84
C THR A 111 -12.20 22.57 9.92
N LEU A 112 -13.50 22.79 9.67
CA LEU A 112 -14.01 23.90 8.86
C LEU A 112 -14.45 25.04 9.78
N GLY A 113 -14.23 26.29 9.36
CA GLY A 113 -14.68 27.48 10.09
C GLY A 113 -13.76 27.92 11.24
N GLN A 114 -12.48 27.54 11.20
CA GLN A 114 -11.42 28.09 12.05
C GLN A 114 -10.76 29.30 11.39
#